data_AF-A0A7D9D310-F1
#
_entry.id   AF-A0A7D9D310-F1
#
_cell.length_a   1.000
_cell.length_b   1.000
_cell.length_c   1.000
_cell.angle_alpha   90.00
_cell.angle_beta   90.00
_cell.angle_gamma   90.00
#
_symmetry.space_group_name_H-M   'P 1'
#
loop_
_entity.id
_entity.type
_entity.pdbx_description
1 polymer ?
#
loop_
_entity_poly.entity_id
_entity_poly.type
_entity_poly.pdbx_seq_one_letter_code
_entity_poly.pdbx_strand_id
1 'polypeptide(L)'
;MFTASLCIECDACIDVCPVNCLTITANGEEDELRTRLSAPAENQDQALYVSEDLPQTGRVMVKDEDLCVHCSLCAERCPTAAWDMQKSEILIPYALDEADPGRPQTSKAAG
;
A
#
# COMPACT_ATOMS: atom_id res chain seq x y z
N MET A 1 -2.28 -4.48 -0.66
CA MET A 1 -2.07 -4.98 -2.03
C MET A 1 -3.05 -4.27 -2.96
N PHE A 2 -2.60 -3.94 -4.16
CA PHE A 2 -3.43 -3.38 -5.22
C PHE A 2 -3.44 -4.32 -6.43
N THR A 3 -4.60 -4.51 -7.04
CA THR A 3 -4.81 -5.36 -8.22
C THR A 3 -5.30 -4.49 -9.38
N ALA A 4 -4.40 -4.13 -10.30
CA ALA A 4 -4.67 -3.16 -11.38
C ALA A 4 -5.86 -3.55 -12.27
N SER A 5 -6.00 -4.85 -12.58
CA SER A 5 -7.08 -5.37 -13.43
C SER A 5 -8.49 -5.20 -12.86
N LEU A 6 -8.63 -4.93 -11.56
CA LEU A 6 -9.91 -4.66 -10.90
C LEU A 6 -10.22 -3.16 -10.79
N CYS A 7 -9.24 -2.28 -11.04
CA CYS A 7 -9.43 -0.85 -10.92
C CYS A 7 -10.29 -0.31 -12.07
N ILE A 8 -11.30 0.50 -11.72
CA ILE A 8 -12.19 1.17 -12.68
C ILE A 8 -11.95 2.68 -12.76
N GLU A 9 -10.85 3.18 -12.18
CA GLU A 9 -10.45 4.59 -12.22
C GLU A 9 -11.55 5.56 -11.71
N CYS A 10 -12.20 5.18 -10.60
CA CYS A 10 -13.30 5.96 -9.99
C CYS A 10 -12.86 7.02 -8.96
N ASP A 11 -11.56 7.15 -8.72
CA ASP A 11 -10.91 8.07 -7.76
C ASP A 11 -11.32 7.97 -6.28
N ALA A 12 -12.27 7.08 -5.94
CA ALA A 12 -12.78 6.95 -4.58
C ALA A 12 -11.71 6.64 -3.50
N CYS A 13 -10.65 5.91 -3.86
CA CYS A 13 -9.52 5.64 -2.95
C CYS A 13 -8.59 6.85 -2.77
N ILE A 14 -8.47 7.71 -3.78
CA ILE A 14 -7.70 8.96 -3.72
C ILE A 14 -8.44 9.94 -2.81
N ASP A 15 -9.73 10.14 -3.07
CA ASP A 15 -10.57 11.11 -2.35
C ASP A 15 -10.68 10.82 -0.84
N VAL A 16 -10.68 9.54 -0.46
CA VAL A 16 -10.80 9.14 0.96
C VAL A 16 -9.46 9.17 1.70
N CYS A 17 -8.34 9.32 1.00
CA CYS A 17 -7.03 9.25 1.62
C CYS A 17 -6.79 10.49 2.50
N PRO A 18 -6.60 10.33 3.83
CA PRO A 18 -6.48 11.48 4.74
C PRO A 18 -5.16 12.24 4.60
N VAL A 19 -4.19 11.66 3.90
CA VAL A 19 -2.81 12.13 3.77
C VAL A 19 -2.38 12.26 2.30
N ASN A 20 -3.32 12.15 1.36
CA ASN A 20 -3.07 12.30 -0.08
C ASN A 20 -1.94 11.40 -0.62
N CYS A 21 -1.77 10.19 -0.09
CA CYS A 21 -0.70 9.27 -0.50
C CYS A 21 -0.98 8.49 -1.79
N LEU A 22 -2.16 8.66 -2.42
CA LEU A 22 -2.57 7.93 -3.62
C LEU A 22 -2.70 8.89 -4.81
N THR A 23 -2.24 8.47 -5.98
CA THR A 23 -2.35 9.23 -7.24
C THR A 23 -2.55 8.28 -8.43
N ILE A 24 -3.51 8.55 -9.32
CA ILE A 24 -3.56 7.91 -10.65
C ILE A 24 -2.98 8.85 -11.69
N THR A 25 -1.95 8.42 -12.42
CA THR A 25 -1.21 9.32 -13.32
C THR A 25 -0.42 8.56 -14.40
N ALA A 26 0.01 9.22 -15.49
CA ALA A 26 0.57 8.56 -16.70
C ALA A 26 1.91 7.85 -16.46
N ASN A 27 2.11 6.58 -16.79
CA ASN A 27 3.36 5.88 -16.43
C ASN A 27 4.65 6.61 -16.87
N GLY A 28 5.75 6.44 -16.13
CA GLY A 28 7.03 7.12 -16.39
C GLY A 28 8.10 6.79 -15.35
N GLU A 29 9.29 7.36 -15.52
CA GLU A 29 10.40 7.19 -14.58
C GLU A 29 10.05 7.77 -13.20
N GLU A 30 10.64 7.22 -12.14
CA GLU A 30 10.29 7.59 -10.76
C GLU A 30 10.48 9.09 -10.46
N ASP A 31 11.58 9.67 -10.93
CA ASP A 31 11.85 11.11 -10.78
C ASP A 31 10.75 11.97 -11.40
N GLU A 32 10.19 11.54 -12.54
CA GLU A 32 9.06 12.24 -13.17
C GLU A 32 7.77 12.01 -12.38
N LEU A 33 7.52 10.78 -11.90
CA LEU A 33 6.34 10.44 -11.09
C LEU A 33 6.24 11.34 -9.86
N ARG A 34 7.35 11.55 -9.15
CA ARG A 34 7.43 12.35 -7.92
C ARG A 34 7.01 13.81 -8.11
N THR A 35 7.11 14.36 -9.33
CA THR A 35 6.71 15.76 -9.62
C THR A 35 5.21 16.00 -9.73
N ARG A 36 4.41 14.92 -9.79
CA ARG A 36 2.99 14.95 -10.18
C ARG A 36 2.09 14.14 -9.25
N LEU A 37 2.60 13.78 -8.07
CA LEU A 37 1.81 13.14 -7.02
C LEU A 37 0.92 14.15 -6.28
N SER A 38 -0.14 13.65 -5.66
CA SER A 38 -1.11 14.45 -4.88
C SER A 38 -0.49 15.18 -3.67
N ALA A 39 0.66 14.72 -3.19
CA ALA A 39 1.45 15.34 -2.13
C ALA A 39 2.95 15.34 -2.49
N PRO A 40 3.78 16.23 -1.92
CA PRO A 40 5.21 16.25 -2.18
C PRO A 40 5.90 14.94 -1.75
N ALA A 41 6.57 14.26 -2.68
CA ALA A 41 7.31 13.02 -2.45
C ALA A 41 8.82 13.27 -2.33
N GLU A 42 9.21 14.05 -1.32
CA GLU A 42 10.59 14.54 -1.13
C GLU A 42 11.56 13.46 -0.61
N ASN A 43 11.03 12.44 0.08
CA ASN A 43 11.82 11.34 0.61
C ASN A 43 12.18 10.34 -0.50
N GLN A 44 13.45 10.34 -0.93
CA GLN A 44 13.97 9.42 -1.95
C GLN A 44 14.46 8.08 -1.35
N ASP A 45 14.67 8.00 -0.04
CA ASP A 45 15.07 6.76 0.63
C ASP A 45 13.89 5.77 0.71
N GLN A 46 12.65 6.28 0.60
CA GLN A 46 11.43 5.49 0.54
C GLN A 46 10.94 5.37 -0.91
N ALA A 47 10.89 4.13 -1.40
CA ALA A 47 10.39 3.84 -2.75
C ALA A 47 8.88 4.07 -2.85
N LEU A 48 8.44 4.52 -4.03
CA LEU A 48 7.02 4.57 -4.38
C LEU A 48 6.53 3.17 -4.76
N TYR A 49 5.32 2.83 -4.34
CA TYR A 49 4.62 1.70 -4.95
C TYR A 49 3.97 2.17 -6.25
N VAL A 50 4.28 1.50 -7.36
CA VAL A 50 3.72 1.78 -8.69
C VAL A 50 3.05 0.52 -9.22
N SER A 51 1.77 0.62 -9.59
CA SER A 51 1.02 -0.52 -10.14
C SER A 51 1.41 -0.85 -11.58
N GLU A 52 0.94 -2.00 -12.07
CA GLU A 52 0.81 -2.25 -13.51
C GLU A 52 -0.12 -1.21 -14.16
N ASP A 53 -0.07 -1.13 -15.49
CA ASP A 53 -0.91 -0.25 -16.29
C ASP A 53 -2.41 -0.55 -16.06
N LEU A 54 -3.18 0.51 -15.82
CA LEU A 54 -4.61 0.43 -15.56
C LEU A 54 -5.38 0.12 -16.85
N PRO A 55 -6.41 -0.75 -16.83
CA PRO A 55 -7.03 -1.28 -18.05
C PRO A 55 -7.68 -0.25 -18.97
N GLN A 56 -8.19 0.88 -18.46
CA GLN A 56 -8.93 1.84 -19.29
C GLN A 56 -8.01 2.86 -19.95
N THR A 57 -6.93 3.27 -19.29
CA THR A 57 -6.11 4.41 -19.73
C THR A 57 -4.62 4.11 -19.91
N GLY A 58 -4.10 3.00 -19.37
CA GLY A 58 -2.66 2.75 -19.31
C GLY A 58 -1.92 3.67 -18.32
N ARG A 59 -2.64 4.44 -17.50
CA ARG A 59 -2.06 5.15 -16.34
C ARG A 59 -1.65 4.14 -15.27
N VAL A 60 -0.96 4.59 -14.23
CA VAL A 60 -0.59 3.79 -13.07
C VAL A 60 -1.22 4.36 -11.80
N MET A 61 -1.56 3.47 -10.86
CA MET A 61 -1.84 3.82 -9.47
C MET A 61 -0.50 3.89 -8.73
N VAL A 62 -0.19 5.06 -8.19
CA VAL A 62 0.99 5.29 -7.37
C VAL A 62 0.55 5.45 -5.92
N LYS A 63 1.24 4.77 -5.02
CA LYS A 63 1.11 4.92 -3.58
C LYS A 63 2.44 5.35 -2.98
N ASP A 64 2.42 6.48 -2.29
CA ASP A 64 3.53 6.97 -1.48
C ASP A 64 3.47 6.32 -0.09
N GLU A 65 4.39 5.41 0.19
CA GLU A 65 4.47 4.73 1.48
C GLU A 65 5.10 5.59 2.57
N ASP A 66 5.79 6.69 2.24
CA ASP A 66 6.32 7.64 3.23
C ASP A 66 5.17 8.38 3.95
N LEU A 67 4.09 8.65 3.21
CA LEU A 67 2.90 9.33 3.72
C LEU A 67 1.84 8.36 4.27
N CYS A 68 1.82 7.12 3.80
CA CYS A 68 0.76 6.16 4.14
C CYS A 68 0.76 5.79 5.64
N VAL A 69 -0.33 6.12 6.33
CA VAL A 69 -0.52 5.77 7.76
C VAL A 69 -1.27 4.45 7.99
N HIS A 70 -1.41 3.61 6.97
CA HIS A 70 -2.07 2.30 7.03
C HIS A 70 -3.51 2.31 7.61
N CYS A 71 -4.29 3.34 7.29
CA CYS A 71 -5.64 3.56 7.83
C CYS A 71 -6.77 2.68 7.24
N SER A 72 -6.48 1.81 6.27
CA SER A 72 -7.44 0.96 5.54
C SER A 72 -8.58 1.61 4.77
N LEU A 73 -8.73 2.94 4.81
CA LEU A 73 -9.83 3.63 4.14
C LEU A 73 -9.86 3.43 2.62
N CYS A 74 -8.70 3.30 1.96
CA CYS A 74 -8.64 3.03 0.53
C CYS A 74 -9.20 1.64 0.16
N ALA A 75 -9.01 0.64 1.01
CA ALA A 75 -9.56 -0.70 0.82
C ALA A 75 -11.08 -0.69 1.08
N GLU A 76 -11.53 -0.09 2.17
CA GLU A 76 -12.96 0.02 2.52
C GLU A 76 -13.77 0.79 1.47
N ARG A 77 -13.16 1.82 0.86
CA ARG A 77 -13.86 2.68 -0.09
C ARG A 77 -13.86 2.14 -1.52
N CYS A 78 -13.00 1.16 -1.84
CA CYS A 78 -12.84 0.64 -3.19
C CYS A 78 -14.07 -0.21 -3.60
N PRO A 79 -14.85 0.21 -4.61
CA PRO A 79 -16.09 -0.50 -4.98
C PRO A 79 -15.84 -1.86 -5.68
N THR A 80 -14.62 -2.12 -6.13
CA THR A 80 -14.25 -3.33 -6.88
C THR A 80 -13.22 -4.20 -6.15
N ALA A 81 -12.89 -3.85 -4.90
CA ALA A 81 -11.82 -4.50 -4.13
C ALA A 81 -10.45 -4.53 -4.85
N ALA A 82 -10.17 -3.52 -5.68
CA ALA A 82 -8.84 -3.34 -6.28
C ALA A 82 -7.79 -3.06 -5.21
N TRP A 83 -8.15 -2.38 -4.11
CA TRP A 83 -7.34 -2.27 -2.90
C TRP A 83 -7.77 -3.30 -1.86
N ASP A 84 -6.79 -3.98 -1.27
CA ASP A 84 -7.00 -4.92 -0.15
C ASP A 84 -5.87 -4.79 0.89
N MET A 85 -6.24 -4.67 2.17
CA MET A 85 -5.28 -4.71 3.28
C MET A 85 -5.17 -6.13 3.83
N GLN A 86 -4.11 -6.81 3.38
CA GLN A 86 -3.82 -8.19 3.76
C GLN A 86 -3.37 -8.30 5.22
N LYS A 87 -3.86 -9.33 5.90
CA LYS A 87 -3.32 -9.76 7.19
C LYS A 87 -2.15 -10.71 6.95
N SER A 88 -1.16 -10.66 7.83
CA SER A 88 -0.04 -11.60 7.82
C SER A 88 0.07 -12.27 9.18
N GLU A 89 0.35 -13.57 9.17
CA GLU A 89 0.72 -14.29 10.38
C GLU A 89 2.21 -14.11 10.62
N ILE A 90 2.54 -13.50 11.75
CA ILE A 90 3.92 -13.38 12.22
C ILE A 90 4.06 -14.12 13.54
N LEU A 91 5.19 -14.81 13.69
CA LEU A 91 5.64 -15.26 14.99
C LEU A 91 6.29 -14.07 15.70
N ILE A 92 5.71 -13.65 16.82
CA ILE A 92 6.33 -12.66 17.70
C ILE A 92 6.99 -13.44 18.85
N PRO A 93 8.33 -13.64 18.83
CA PRO A 93 9.01 -14.33 19.91
C PRO A 93 8.90 -13.51 21.19
N TYR A 94 8.58 -14.18 22.29
CA TYR A 94 8.69 -13.59 23.62
C TYR A 94 10.13 -13.66 24.11
N ALA A 95 10.52 -12.78 25.02
CA ALA A 95 11.87 -12.79 25.61
C ALA A 95 12.24 -14.15 26.24
N LEU A 96 11.26 -14.92 26.70
CA LEU A 96 11.45 -16.28 27.22
C LEU A 96 11.82 -17.30 26.14
N ASP A 97 11.42 -17.07 24.89
CA ASP A 97 11.71 -17.98 23.76
C ASP A 97 13.18 -17.87 23.33
N GLU A 98 13.81 -16.70 23.53
CA GLU A 98 15.26 -16.52 23.36
C GLU A 98 16.07 -17.16 24.51
N ALA A 99 15.50 -17.21 25.71
CA ALA A 99 16.15 -17.78 26.89
C ALA A 99 16.10 -19.32 26.92
N ASP A 100 15.20 -19.94 26.17
CA ASP A 100 15.08 -21.39 26.00
C ASP A 100 14.95 -21.77 24.51
N PRO A 101 16.08 -21.97 23.81
CA PRO A 101 16.10 -22.33 22.39
C PRO A 101 15.39 -23.66 22.06
N GLY A 102 15.09 -24.48 23.07
CA GLY A 102 14.39 -25.77 22.90
C GLY A 102 12.87 -25.65 22.89
N ARG A 103 12.31 -24.47 23.18
CA ARG A 103 10.86 -24.27 23.28
C ARG A 103 10.22 -24.17 21.88
N PRO A 104 9.10 -24.88 21.61
CA PRO A 104 8.38 -24.75 20.35
C PRO A 104 7.82 -23.34 20.19
N GLN A 105 8.20 -22.67 19.11
CA GLN A 105 7.69 -21.35 18.76
C GLN A 105 6.35 -21.50 18.02
N THR A 106 5.27 -20.90 18.54
CA THR A 106 3.94 -20.93 17.90
C THR A 106 3.46 -19.50 17.67
N SER A 107 2.98 -19.21 16.46
CA SER A 107 2.36 -17.91 16.18
C SER A 107 1.08 -17.79 16.99
N LYS A 108 0.93 -16.68 17.72
CA LYS A 108 -0.32 -16.38 18.42
C LYS A 108 -1.21 -15.63 17.43
N ALA A 109 -2.35 -16.21 17.06
CA ALA A 109 -3.30 -15.54 16.18
C ALA A 109 -3.72 -14.19 16.77
N ALA A 110 -3.58 -13.12 15.98
CA ALA A 110 -4.12 -11.81 16.33
C ALA A 110 -5.66 -11.91 16.29
N GLY A 111 -6.29 -11.80 17.46
CA GLY A 111 -7.74 -11.86 17.64
C GLY A 111 -8.49 -10.72 17.01
#